data_AF-A0A2N4XSD4-F1
#
_entry.id   AF-A0A2N4XSD4-F1
#
_cell.length_a   1.000
_cell.length_b   1.000
_cell.length_c   1.000
_cell.angle_alpha   90.00
_cell.angle_beta   90.00
_cell.angle_gamma   90.00
#
_symmetry.space_group_name_H-M   'P 1'
#
loop_
_entity.id
_entity.type
_entity.pdbx_description
1 polymer ?
#
loop_
_entity_poly.entity_id
_entity_poly.type
_entity_poly.pdbx_seq_one_letter_code
_entity_poly.pdbx_strand_id
1 'polypeptide(L)'
;MCSITASKSACARRLPSAHCALHSAESDLNLPSPAERRQRQRFAALREGKPCIEIQIGDARGTLIDLSLDGFGLPATLPLPSTPFDFVLRLIDGFGDKVRGRAELVSLTGEGSQRQQGCRFIELDAAGAQTLKEWLVVIVICSASVRLSSREAEAIVQGPSLI
;
A
#
# COMPACT_ATOMS: atom_id res chain seq x y z
N MET A 1 42.64 -28.72 -33.50
CA MET A 1 42.78 -27.75 -34.60
C MET A 1 42.78 -26.35 -34.01
N CYS A 2 43.77 -25.57 -34.45
CA CYS A 2 43.95 -24.11 -34.28
C CYS A 2 44.15 -23.52 -32.88
N SER A 3 45.42 -23.21 -32.68
CA SER A 3 46.12 -22.44 -31.67
C SER A 3 45.92 -20.91 -31.76
N ILE A 4 46.64 -20.20 -30.85
CA ILE A 4 47.27 -18.86 -30.96
C ILE A 4 46.41 -17.65 -30.53
N THR A 5 46.91 -16.57 -29.91
CA THR A 5 48.03 -16.21 -29.01
C THR A 5 47.75 -14.75 -28.59
N ALA A 6 48.28 -14.32 -27.45
CA ALA A 6 48.23 -12.96 -26.90
C ALA A 6 48.74 -11.84 -27.82
N SER A 7 48.37 -10.58 -27.55
CA SER A 7 49.28 -9.43 -27.70
C SER A 7 48.83 -8.17 -26.95
N LYS A 8 49.81 -7.49 -26.32
CA LYS A 8 49.74 -6.14 -25.70
C LYS A 8 50.09 -5.08 -26.77
N SER A 9 49.57 -3.85 -26.64
CA SER A 9 50.39 -2.59 -26.58
C SER A 9 49.62 -1.29 -26.92
N ALA A 10 49.84 -0.31 -26.04
CA ALA A 10 50.16 1.13 -26.22
C ALA A 10 49.41 2.05 -27.21
N CYS A 11 48.73 3.05 -26.63
CA CYS A 11 48.99 4.51 -26.71
C CYS A 11 49.50 5.14 -28.03
N ALA A 12 48.70 6.05 -28.64
CA ALA A 12 49.15 7.37 -29.13
C ALA A 12 47.96 8.29 -29.52
N ARG A 13 48.13 9.59 -29.26
CA ARG A 13 47.16 10.69 -29.41
C ARG A 13 47.07 11.22 -30.85
N ARG A 14 45.92 11.81 -31.21
CA ARG A 14 45.80 13.01 -32.06
C ARG A 14 44.38 13.62 -31.96
N LEU A 15 44.30 14.83 -31.40
CA LEU A 15 43.33 15.89 -31.73
C LEU A 15 43.98 16.76 -32.85
N PRO A 16 43.30 17.68 -33.59
CA PRO A 16 42.10 18.45 -33.22
C PRO A 16 41.08 18.71 -34.36
N SER A 17 39.91 19.24 -34.04
CA SER A 17 39.51 20.63 -34.37
C SER A 17 37.98 20.79 -34.33
N ALA A 18 37.57 21.92 -33.78
CA ALA A 18 36.21 22.29 -33.45
C ALA A 18 35.36 22.65 -34.67
N HIS A 19 34.06 22.33 -34.61
CA HIS A 19 33.04 23.19 -35.20
C HIS A 19 31.76 23.14 -34.34
N CYS A 20 31.34 24.32 -33.91
CA CYS A 20 30.10 24.58 -33.18
C CYS A 20 28.87 24.04 -33.91
N ALA A 21 28.00 23.35 -33.17
CA ALA A 21 26.56 23.44 -33.36
C ALA A 21 25.90 23.26 -31.99
N LEU A 22 25.60 24.40 -31.38
CA LEU A 22 24.63 24.50 -30.29
C LEU A 22 23.27 24.04 -30.83
N HIS A 23 22.82 22.88 -30.41
CA HIS A 23 21.41 22.60 -30.21
C HIS A 23 21.32 21.84 -28.89
N SER A 24 21.12 22.60 -27.81
CA SER A 24 20.58 22.07 -26.57
C SER A 24 19.21 21.49 -26.91
N ALA A 25 19.17 20.19 -27.20
CA ALA A 25 17.95 19.43 -27.03
C ALA A 25 17.75 19.29 -25.52
N GLU A 26 17.19 20.33 -24.91
CA GLU A 26 16.49 20.19 -23.63
C GLU A 26 15.29 19.28 -23.93
N SER A 27 15.58 17.99 -23.92
CA SER A 27 14.57 16.96 -23.84
C SER A 27 14.01 17.13 -22.43
N ASP A 28 12.92 17.89 -22.33
CA ASP A 28 12.02 17.86 -21.20
C ASP A 28 11.74 16.38 -20.91
N LEU A 29 12.50 15.84 -19.97
CA LEU A 29 12.17 14.60 -19.30
C LEU A 29 10.90 14.93 -18.53
N ASN A 30 9.77 14.87 -19.23
CA ASN A 30 8.47 14.60 -18.65
C ASN A 30 8.52 13.17 -18.10
N LEU A 31 9.35 12.98 -17.07
CA LEU A 31 9.17 11.91 -16.12
C LEU A 31 7.73 12.07 -15.67
N PRO A 32 6.86 11.06 -15.84
CA PRO A 32 5.55 11.12 -15.24
C PRO A 32 5.81 11.47 -13.77
N SER A 33 5.18 12.56 -13.29
CA SER A 33 5.08 12.74 -11.85
C SER A 33 4.65 11.38 -11.30
N PRO A 34 5.22 10.89 -10.18
CA PRO A 34 4.74 9.66 -9.59
C PRO A 34 3.26 9.88 -9.36
N ALA A 35 2.42 9.34 -10.25
CA ALA A 35 0.99 9.54 -10.19
C ALA A 35 0.61 9.01 -8.83
N GLU A 36 0.08 9.87 -7.97
CA GLU A 36 -0.25 9.51 -6.61
C GLU A 36 -1.11 8.24 -6.65
N ARG A 37 -0.52 7.10 -6.27
CA ARG A 37 -1.11 5.78 -6.52
C ARG A 37 -2.27 5.48 -5.58
N ARG A 38 -2.35 6.19 -4.46
CA ARG A 38 -3.34 5.98 -3.41
C ARG A 38 -4.26 7.18 -3.35
N GLN A 39 -5.56 6.96 -3.56
CA GLN A 39 -6.55 8.03 -3.44
C GLN A 39 -6.94 8.31 -1.98
N ARG A 40 -6.65 7.38 -1.06
CA ARG A 40 -7.00 7.44 0.37
C ARG A 40 -5.81 7.09 1.26
N GLN A 41 -5.86 7.57 2.50
CA GLN A 41 -4.93 7.15 3.54
C GLN A 41 -5.20 5.73 4.01
N ARG A 42 -4.12 5.05 4.42
CA ARG A 42 -4.15 3.74 5.08
C ARG A 42 -3.62 3.89 6.49
N PHE A 43 -4.33 3.30 7.43
CA PHE A 43 -4.00 3.34 8.86
C PHE A 43 -3.55 1.96 9.29
N ALA A 44 -2.49 1.89 10.07
CA ALA A 44 -2.10 0.63 10.69
C ALA A 44 -3.26 0.13 11.57
N ALA A 45 -3.63 -1.14 11.45
CA ALA A 45 -4.70 -1.76 12.24
C ALA A 45 -4.19 -2.16 13.63
N LEU A 46 -3.53 -1.19 14.29
CA LEU A 46 -2.89 -1.34 15.58
C LEU A 46 -3.50 -0.38 16.60
N ARG A 47 -3.59 -0.85 17.84
CA ARG A 47 -3.84 -0.04 19.04
C ARG A 47 -2.76 -0.37 20.05
N GLU A 48 -2.04 0.64 20.52
CA GLU A 48 -0.92 0.46 21.47
C GLU A 48 0.12 -0.56 20.98
N GLY A 49 0.38 -0.57 19.67
CA GLY A 49 1.33 -1.48 19.02
C GLY A 49 0.84 -2.93 18.85
N LYS A 50 -0.40 -3.24 19.25
CA LYS A 50 -1.00 -4.58 19.10
C LYS A 50 -2.08 -4.55 18.02
N PRO A 51 -2.27 -5.64 17.25
CA PRO A 51 -3.41 -5.76 16.34
C PRO A 51 -4.72 -5.48 17.06
N CYS A 52 -5.61 -4.71 16.43
CA CYS A 52 -6.90 -4.35 17.02
C CYS A 52 -8.11 -4.77 16.18
N ILE A 53 -7.89 -5.21 14.94
CA ILE A 53 -8.96 -5.67 14.04
C ILE A 53 -8.66 -7.10 13.57
N GLU A 54 -9.61 -8.00 13.80
CA GLU A 54 -9.64 -9.34 13.24
C GLU A 54 -10.48 -9.37 11.96
N ILE A 55 -10.15 -10.32 11.09
CA ILE A 55 -10.91 -10.65 9.89
C ILE A 55 -11.28 -12.13 9.90
N GLN A 56 -12.44 -12.43 9.34
CA GLN A 56 -12.86 -13.79 9.01
C GLN A 56 -13.21 -13.85 7.51
N ILE A 57 -12.68 -14.86 6.81
CA ILE A 57 -12.93 -15.18 5.40
C ILE A 57 -13.22 -16.67 5.30
N GLY A 58 -14.48 -17.04 5.09
CA GLY A 58 -14.92 -18.42 5.29
C GLY A 58 -14.56 -18.90 6.71
N ASP A 59 -13.77 -19.97 6.78
CA ASP A 59 -13.26 -20.53 8.05
C ASP A 59 -11.90 -19.96 8.48
N ALA A 60 -11.23 -19.22 7.60
CA ALA A 60 -9.94 -18.63 7.90
C ALA A 60 -10.11 -17.36 8.76
N ARG A 61 -9.24 -17.20 9.76
CA ARG A 61 -9.18 -16.02 10.63
C ARG A 61 -7.77 -15.47 10.71
N GLY A 62 -7.67 -14.15 10.78
CA GLY A 62 -6.41 -13.44 10.90
C GLY A 62 -6.60 -12.03 11.43
N THR A 63 -5.51 -11.25 11.43
CA THR A 63 -5.54 -9.84 11.83
C THR A 63 -5.12 -8.97 10.66
N LEU A 64 -5.68 -7.76 10.60
CA LEU A 64 -5.29 -6.78 9.59
C LEU A 64 -3.91 -6.18 9.89
N ILE A 65 -3.19 -5.82 8.83
CA ILE A 65 -1.96 -5.01 8.90
C ILE A 65 -2.32 -3.53 8.82
N ASP A 66 -3.09 -3.18 7.80
CA ASP A 66 -3.58 -1.83 7.54
C ASP A 66 -5.03 -1.85 7.05
N LEU A 67 -5.70 -0.72 7.21
CA LEU A 67 -7.10 -0.51 6.83
C LEU A 67 -7.30 0.91 6.28
N SER A 68 -8.17 1.04 5.30
CA SER A 68 -8.64 2.30 4.72
C SER A 68 -10.12 2.19 4.41
N LEU A 69 -10.72 3.26 3.88
CA LEU A 69 -12.10 3.21 3.38
C LEU A 69 -12.25 2.36 2.11
N ASP A 70 -11.16 2.11 1.37
CA ASP A 70 -11.20 1.40 0.07
C ASP A 70 -10.73 -0.06 0.15
N GLY A 71 -10.13 -0.47 1.27
CA GLY A 71 -9.59 -1.81 1.41
C GLY A 71 -8.68 -2.00 2.62
N PHE A 72 -8.04 -3.16 2.67
CA PHE A 72 -7.25 -3.63 3.81
C PHE A 72 -6.03 -4.45 3.38
N GLY A 73 -5.06 -4.57 4.28
CA GLY A 73 -3.86 -5.39 4.13
C GLY A 73 -3.83 -6.57 5.10
N LEU A 74 -3.32 -7.72 4.64
CA LEU A 74 -3.22 -8.96 5.40
C LEU A 74 -1.83 -9.59 5.29
N PRO A 75 -1.40 -10.40 6.28
CA PRO A 75 -0.26 -11.29 6.11
C PRO A 75 -0.59 -12.36 5.05
N ALA A 76 0.38 -12.70 4.20
CA ALA A 76 0.20 -13.73 3.16
C ALA A 76 0.08 -15.17 3.69
N THR A 77 0.18 -15.34 5.00
CA THR A 77 -0.10 -16.60 5.68
C THR A 77 -1.60 -16.89 5.77
N LEU A 78 -2.47 -15.89 5.60
CA LEU A 78 -3.91 -16.09 5.53
C LEU A 78 -4.32 -16.51 4.11
N PRO A 79 -4.88 -17.71 3.89
CA PRO A 79 -5.25 -18.13 2.55
C PRO A 79 -6.43 -17.28 2.04
N LEU A 80 -6.27 -16.71 0.84
CA LEU A 80 -7.30 -15.93 0.16
C LEU A 80 -7.76 -16.62 -1.13
N PRO A 81 -9.07 -16.59 -1.44
CA PRO A 81 -9.56 -17.01 -2.76
C PRO A 81 -8.98 -16.13 -3.88
N SER A 82 -8.82 -16.72 -5.07
CA SER A 82 -8.42 -15.98 -6.30
C SER A 82 -9.58 -15.20 -6.92
N THR A 83 -10.80 -15.40 -6.45
CA THR A 83 -12.01 -14.68 -6.83
C THR A 83 -12.43 -13.73 -5.72
N PRO A 84 -13.32 -12.76 -5.99
CA PRO A 84 -13.99 -12.01 -4.94
C PRO A 84 -14.56 -12.91 -3.84
N PHE A 85 -14.44 -12.48 -2.59
CA PHE A 85 -14.79 -13.26 -1.40
C PHE A 85 -15.51 -12.41 -0.35
N ASP A 86 -16.38 -13.07 0.42
CA ASP A 86 -17.04 -12.46 1.58
C ASP A 86 -16.06 -12.35 2.75
N PHE A 87 -16.19 -11.29 3.53
CA PHE A 87 -15.42 -11.10 4.75
C PHE A 87 -16.27 -10.54 5.90
N VAL A 88 -15.74 -10.69 7.11
CA VAL A 88 -16.26 -10.04 8.31
C VAL A 88 -15.10 -9.44 9.11
N LEU A 89 -15.14 -8.14 9.38
CA LEU A 89 -14.20 -7.47 10.30
C LEU A 89 -14.83 -7.26 11.67
N ARG A 90 -14.01 -7.38 12.71
CA ARG A 90 -14.37 -7.12 14.11
C ARG A 90 -13.22 -6.47 14.85
N LEU A 91 -13.54 -5.69 15.87
CA LEU A 91 -12.56 -5.26 16.87
C LEU A 91 -12.24 -6.42 17.80
N ILE A 92 -10.95 -6.66 18.08
CA ILE A 92 -10.48 -7.79 18.91
C ILE A 92 -10.98 -7.66 20.35
N ASP A 93 -10.94 -6.46 20.92
CA ASP A 93 -11.33 -6.20 22.31
C ASP A 93 -12.80 -5.71 22.44
N GLY A 94 -13.57 -5.75 21.34
CA GLY A 94 -14.88 -5.12 21.25
C GLY A 94 -16.04 -6.10 21.32
N PHE A 95 -17.02 -5.82 22.20
CA PHE A 95 -18.41 -6.21 21.95
C PHE A 95 -19.00 -5.23 20.94
N GLY A 96 -18.56 -5.34 19.68
CA GLY A 96 -18.79 -4.34 18.65
C GLY A 96 -19.59 -4.85 17.46
N ASP A 97 -20.06 -3.89 16.68
CA ASP A 97 -20.62 -4.12 15.36
C ASP A 97 -19.62 -4.85 14.46
N LYS A 98 -20.13 -5.41 13.36
CA LYS A 98 -19.28 -6.09 12.38
C LYS A 98 -19.40 -5.37 11.06
N VAL A 99 -18.27 -5.15 10.42
CA VAL A 99 -18.25 -4.70 9.02
C VAL A 99 -18.25 -5.93 8.15
N ARG A 100 -19.28 -6.08 7.30
CA ARG A 100 -19.38 -7.18 6.34
C ARG A 100 -19.34 -6.64 4.92
N GLY A 101 -18.85 -7.46 4.01
CA GLY A 101 -18.80 -7.07 2.62
C GLY A 101 -18.13 -8.11 1.74
N ARG A 102 -17.88 -7.68 0.50
CA ARG A 102 -17.10 -8.43 -0.48
C ARG A 102 -15.82 -7.70 -0.81
N ALA A 103 -14.74 -8.45 -0.96
CA ALA A 103 -13.44 -7.93 -1.32
C ALA A 103 -12.75 -8.79 -2.37
N GLU A 104 -11.72 -8.26 -3.01
CA GLU A 104 -10.86 -8.98 -3.94
C GLU A 104 -9.39 -8.72 -3.64
N LEU A 105 -8.55 -9.71 -3.94
CA LEU A 105 -7.10 -9.59 -3.89
C LEU A 105 -6.61 -8.74 -5.07
N VAL A 106 -5.93 -7.63 -4.78
CA VAL A 106 -5.41 -6.71 -5.81
C VAL A 106 -3.88 -6.66 -5.87
N SER A 107 -3.19 -7.11 -4.82
CA SER A 107 -1.73 -7.12 -4.80
C SER A 107 -1.14 -8.15 -3.85
N LEU A 108 0.02 -8.69 -4.21
CA LEU A 108 0.91 -9.43 -3.32
C LEU A 108 2.24 -8.69 -3.28
N THR A 109 2.69 -8.31 -2.09
CA THR A 109 3.92 -7.51 -1.90
C THR A 109 4.81 -8.13 -0.82
N GLY A 110 6.08 -7.75 -0.80
CA GLY A 110 7.06 -8.30 0.15
C GLY A 110 7.56 -9.70 -0.24
N GLU A 111 8.50 -10.21 0.54
CA GLU A 111 9.19 -11.48 0.30
C GLU A 111 9.25 -12.35 1.56
N GLY A 112 9.34 -13.66 1.37
CA GLY A 112 9.46 -14.64 2.46
C GLY A 112 8.34 -14.51 3.50
N SER A 113 8.74 -14.43 4.78
CA SER A 113 7.82 -14.33 5.93
C SER A 113 7.16 -12.94 6.08
N GLN A 114 7.63 -11.93 5.36
CA GLN A 114 7.08 -10.57 5.37
C GLN A 114 6.13 -10.31 4.20
N ARG A 115 5.72 -11.36 3.50
CA ARG A 115 4.80 -11.23 2.37
C ARG A 115 3.42 -10.79 2.86
N GLN A 116 2.84 -9.84 2.14
CA GLN A 116 1.56 -9.19 2.44
C GLN A 116 0.62 -9.29 1.24
N GLN A 117 -0.66 -9.22 1.52
CA GLN A 117 -1.74 -9.25 0.54
C GLN A 117 -2.60 -7.99 0.70
N GLY A 118 -2.73 -7.23 -0.38
CA GLY A 118 -3.60 -6.06 -0.43
C GLY A 118 -4.94 -6.43 -1.05
N CYS A 119 -6.02 -6.12 -0.34
CA CYS A 119 -7.38 -6.37 -0.79
C CYS A 119 -8.13 -5.04 -0.98
N ARG A 120 -9.05 -5.02 -1.95
CA ARG A 120 -9.95 -3.89 -2.21
C ARG A 120 -11.38 -4.29 -1.84
N PHE A 121 -12.12 -3.39 -1.19
CA PHE A 121 -13.56 -3.57 -1.00
C PHE A 121 -14.28 -3.40 -2.35
N ILE A 122 -15.14 -4.37 -2.68
CA ILE A 122 -16.09 -4.28 -3.78
C ILE A 122 -17.41 -3.75 -3.26
N GLU A 123 -17.86 -4.29 -2.12
CA GLU A 123 -19.11 -3.94 -1.48
C GLU A 123 -18.94 -3.95 0.03
N LEU A 124 -19.63 -3.04 0.71
CA LEU A 124 -19.84 -3.02 2.15
C LEU A 124 -21.34 -2.99 2.40
N ASP A 125 -21.81 -3.63 3.46
CA ASP A 125 -23.15 -3.34 3.95
C ASP A 125 -23.26 -1.86 4.37
N ALA A 126 -24.44 -1.26 4.19
CA ALA A 126 -24.63 0.18 4.40
C ALA A 126 -24.26 0.60 5.84
N ALA A 127 -24.56 -0.25 6.82
CA ALA A 127 -24.16 -0.05 8.21
C ALA A 127 -22.63 -0.19 8.39
N GLY A 128 -21.99 -1.17 7.75
CA GLY A 128 -20.56 -1.41 7.89
C GLY A 128 -19.70 -0.33 7.26
N ALA A 129 -20.16 0.37 6.22
CA ALA A 129 -19.43 1.52 5.69
C ALA A 129 -19.32 2.65 6.74
N GLN A 130 -20.40 2.93 7.47
CA GLN A 130 -20.41 3.93 8.54
C GLN A 130 -19.60 3.44 9.76
N THR A 131 -19.78 2.19 10.19
CA THR A 131 -19.00 1.57 11.27
C THR A 131 -17.49 1.58 10.95
N LEU A 132 -17.10 1.25 9.71
CA LEU A 132 -15.72 1.29 9.26
C LEU A 132 -15.13 2.69 9.39
N LYS A 133 -15.86 3.72 8.95
CA LYS A 133 -15.45 5.11 9.09
C LYS A 133 -15.21 5.46 10.57
N GLU A 134 -16.14 5.10 11.46
CA GLU A 134 -16.03 5.36 12.90
C GLU A 134 -14.82 4.67 13.52
N TRP A 135 -14.54 3.42 13.14
CA TRP A 135 -13.36 2.70 13.61
C TRP A 135 -12.07 3.39 13.17
N LEU A 136 -11.99 3.81 11.91
CA LEU A 136 -10.82 4.54 11.40
C LEU A 136 -10.61 5.86 12.14
N VAL A 137 -11.69 6.59 12.47
CA VAL A 137 -11.61 7.83 13.26
C VAL A 137 -11.02 7.54 14.64
N VAL A 138 -11.48 6.49 15.32
CA VAL A 138 -10.93 6.11 16.63
C VAL A 138 -9.47 5.69 16.52
N ILE A 139 -9.09 4.91 15.49
CA ILE A 139 -7.69 4.52 15.25
C ILE A 139 -6.81 5.76 15.06
N VAL A 140 -7.25 6.74 14.26
CA VAL A 140 -6.52 7.99 14.05
C VAL A 140 -6.34 8.75 15.37
N ILE A 141 -7.40 8.93 16.16
CA ILE A 141 -7.32 9.63 17.44
C ILE A 141 -6.36 8.91 18.41
N CYS A 142 -6.45 7.58 18.50
CA CYS A 142 -5.63 6.79 19.42
C CYS A 142 -4.17 6.67 18.98
N SER A 143 -3.87 6.82 17.69
CA SER A 143 -2.51 6.72 17.15
C SER A 143 -1.77 8.06 17.06
N ALA A 144 -2.50 9.18 17.11
CA ALA A 144 -1.91 10.50 16.99
C ALA A 144 -1.04 10.87 18.21
N SER A 145 0.14 11.44 17.93
CA SER A 145 1.02 12.01 18.96
C SER A 145 0.54 13.37 19.48
N VAL A 146 -0.35 14.03 18.72
CA VAL A 146 -1.02 15.27 19.07
C VAL A 146 -2.50 15.01 19.32
N ARG A 147 -3.13 15.83 20.16
CA ARG A 147 -4.57 15.74 20.38
C ARG A 147 -5.30 16.15 19.11
N LEU A 148 -6.15 15.26 18.60
CA LEU A 148 -7.06 15.51 17.49
C LEU A 148 -8.49 15.54 18.00
N SER A 149 -9.28 16.49 17.51
CA SER A 149 -10.73 16.42 17.61
C SER A 149 -11.29 15.34 16.68
N SER A 150 -12.51 14.86 16.95
CA SER A 150 -13.21 13.91 16.07
C SER A 150 -13.37 14.45 14.65
N ARG A 151 -13.62 15.76 14.50
CA ARG A 151 -13.75 16.40 13.18
C ARG A 151 -12.45 16.37 12.39
N GLU A 152 -11.32 16.62 13.04
CA GLU A 152 -10.00 16.57 12.38
C GLU A 152 -9.66 15.14 11.97
N ALA A 153 -9.89 14.17 12.86
CA ALA A 153 -9.68 12.76 12.55
C ALA A 153 -10.57 12.28 11.39
N GLU A 154 -11.84 12.69 11.34
CA GLU A 154 -12.73 12.41 10.22
C GLU A 154 -12.25 13.00 8.90
N ALA A 155 -11.71 14.23 8.92
CA ALA A 155 -11.14 14.86 7.74
C ALA A 155 -9.89 14.14 7.25
N ILE A 156 -9.08 13.58 8.15
CA ILE A 156 -7.92 12.75 7.81
C ILE A 156 -8.36 11.44 7.17
N VAL A 157 -9.34 10.74 7.75
CA VAL A 157 -9.89 9.47 7.22
C VAL A 157 -10.52 9.66 5.84
N GLN A 158 -11.22 10.78 5.62
CA GLN A 158 -11.86 11.12 4.34
C GLN A 158 -10.93 11.91 3.41
N GLY A 159 -9.72 12.24 3.84
CA GLY A 159 -8.80 13.03 3.05
C GLY A 159 -8.24 12.23 1.86
N PRO A 160 -7.64 12.92 0.88
CA PRO A 160 -6.74 12.26 -0.05
C PRO A 160 -5.56 11.63 0.70
N SER A 161 -4.81 10.76 0.02
CA SER A 161 -3.49 10.42 0.54
C SER A 161 -2.63 11.69 0.62
N LEU A 162 -1.64 11.68 1.51
CA LEU A 162 -0.73 12.82 1.72
C LEU A 162 0.69 12.49 1.21
N ILE A 163 0.81 11.49 0.32
CA ILE A 163 2.10 10.88 -0.08
C ILE A 163 2.16 10.73 -1.59
#